data_AF-A0A9C9DAK1-F1
#
_entry.id   AF-A0A9C9DAK1-F1
#
_cell.length_a   1.000
_cell.length_b   1.000
_cell.length_c   1.000
_cell.angle_alpha   90.00
_cell.angle_beta   90.00
_cell.angle_gamma   90.00
#
_symmetry.space_group_name_H-M   'P 1'
#
loop_
_entity.id
_entity.type
_entity.pdbx_description
1 polymer ?
#
loop_
_entity_poly.entity_id
_entity_poly.type
_entity_poly.pdbx_seq_one_letter_code
_entity_poly.pdbx_strand_id
1 'polypeptide(L)'
;MPQRLPLFRAARLVGISRGTLQRRIHDEGIDTFEGQILVDDLVKLFPHTPLEQDSEYERVQHIKKHAFAKRVRERLMPSAEVLAARVAELGRELAATRAHLSLYQTILEQITLRLREAGENPSKKEVHGLLHWIKGILAEPPAPSDPRKDLFVNDTVLRIMAAHVKIQPSNHEFWLEGNDSLLDAGVRAGLALNYGCTSGSCGLCKARVISGEVKKIRHHDYVLSEAEKNMNYILMCSCTAVSDVVLEALEASSEADIPFQEISTRVKRIERPSNDMLLLHLQTPRVQRLRFLAGQSVHLSLGNSTGAELPIASCPCDDRNLLFHIPCTKDSAFCAAVNNLKKGDPVTVTGPEGQFLLNEDSQRGQIYIAYGAGFAPVKSIIEHAMALELPSEMDLYWIVDKEDELYLHNLCRSWDDALENFNYHPRVNRDALETLLSTPETLRKRDVYLAGPEDRVLSASERLLAAGLPPGQLKSCILSPV
;
A
#
# COMPACT_ATOMS: atom_id res chain seq x y z
N MET A 1 -25.34 16.49 -58.74
CA MET A 1 -26.66 16.49 -58.06
C MET A 1 -26.62 17.54 -56.97
N PRO A 2 -27.61 18.43 -56.86
CA PRO A 2 -27.64 19.46 -55.82
C PRO A 2 -27.64 18.80 -54.43
N GLN A 3 -26.58 19.02 -53.64
CA GLN A 3 -26.39 18.39 -52.33
C GLN A 3 -27.28 19.09 -51.30
N ARG A 4 -28.26 18.37 -50.76
CA ARG A 4 -29.20 18.87 -49.74
C ARG A 4 -28.76 18.41 -48.36
N LEU A 5 -28.82 19.32 -47.38
CA LEU A 5 -28.50 19.05 -45.98
C LEU A 5 -29.75 19.19 -45.12
N PRO A 6 -30.03 18.23 -44.21
CA PRO A 6 -31.06 18.40 -43.20
C PRO A 6 -30.79 19.66 -42.36
N LEU A 7 -31.85 20.42 -42.05
CA LEU A 7 -31.73 21.71 -41.35
C LEU A 7 -30.99 21.62 -40.01
N PHE A 8 -31.09 20.49 -39.29
CA PHE A 8 -30.32 20.31 -38.05
C PHE A 8 -28.80 20.25 -38.30
N ARG A 9 -28.39 19.62 -39.41
CA ARG A 9 -27.00 19.45 -39.80
C ARG A 9 -26.45 20.77 -40.35
N ALA A 10 -27.26 21.47 -41.16
CA ALA A 10 -26.98 22.81 -41.65
C ALA A 10 -26.80 23.81 -40.49
N ALA A 11 -27.71 23.83 -39.52
CA ALA A 11 -27.64 24.72 -38.35
C ALA A 11 -26.37 24.48 -37.51
N ARG A 12 -25.98 23.20 -37.36
CA ARG A 12 -24.77 22.81 -36.65
C ARG A 12 -23.49 23.19 -37.40
N LEU A 13 -23.49 23.14 -38.73
CA LEU A 13 -22.33 23.52 -39.55
C LEU A 13 -22.07 25.02 -39.53
N VAL A 14 -23.11 25.84 -39.47
CA VAL A 14 -22.99 27.31 -39.42
C VAL A 14 -23.03 27.87 -37.98
N GLY A 15 -23.01 27.00 -36.96
CA GLY A 15 -22.87 27.40 -35.56
C GLY A 15 -24.07 28.10 -34.92
N ILE A 16 -25.29 27.94 -35.43
CA ILE A 16 -26.50 28.60 -34.90
C ILE A 16 -27.61 27.61 -34.50
N SER A 17 -28.62 28.10 -33.78
CA SER A 17 -29.79 27.28 -33.44
C SER A 17 -30.65 26.98 -34.67
N ARG A 18 -31.29 25.81 -34.70
CA ARG A 18 -32.22 25.43 -35.79
C ARG A 18 -33.34 26.46 -35.99
N GLY A 19 -33.87 27.03 -34.90
CA GLY A 19 -34.91 28.06 -34.98
C GLY A 19 -34.41 29.38 -35.58
N THR A 20 -33.16 29.75 -35.30
CA THR A 20 -32.51 30.92 -35.91
C THR A 20 -32.27 30.71 -37.41
N LEU A 21 -31.81 29.51 -37.80
CA LEU A 21 -31.64 29.15 -39.20
C LEU A 21 -32.97 29.18 -39.96
N GLN A 22 -34.04 28.62 -39.38
CA GLN A 22 -35.38 28.59 -40.00
C GLN A 22 -35.98 29.98 -40.19
N ARG A 23 -35.78 30.91 -39.24
CA ARG A 23 -36.20 32.31 -39.42
C ARG A 23 -35.46 32.96 -40.58
N ARG A 24 -34.12 32.84 -40.65
CA ARG A 24 -33.35 33.44 -41.75
C ARG A 24 -33.72 32.88 -43.12
N ILE A 25 -33.99 31.57 -43.21
CA ILE A 25 -34.47 30.95 -44.45
C ILE A 25 -35.81 31.56 -44.88
N HIS A 26 -36.70 31.82 -43.92
CA HIS A 26 -37.98 32.45 -44.18
C HIS A 26 -37.84 33.92 -44.58
N ASP A 27 -37.00 34.67 -43.87
CA ASP A 27 -36.78 36.10 -44.10
C ASP A 27 -36.11 36.39 -45.46
N GLU A 28 -35.24 35.49 -45.92
CA GLU A 28 -34.51 35.59 -47.21
C GLU A 28 -35.22 34.83 -48.35
N GLY A 29 -36.40 34.27 -48.12
CA GLY A 29 -37.23 33.62 -49.14
C GLY A 29 -36.60 32.38 -49.80
N ILE A 30 -35.80 31.61 -49.05
CA ILE A 30 -35.10 30.43 -49.58
C ILE A 30 -35.96 29.18 -49.46
N ASP A 31 -36.09 28.46 -50.56
CA ASP A 31 -36.91 27.26 -50.62
C ASP A 31 -36.26 26.09 -49.86
N THR A 32 -37.03 25.44 -49.00
CA THR A 32 -36.62 24.20 -48.33
C THR A 32 -37.54 23.06 -48.71
N PHE A 33 -36.96 21.88 -48.91
CA PHE A 33 -37.71 20.69 -49.28
C PHE A 33 -37.54 19.63 -48.19
N GLU A 34 -38.65 19.19 -47.60
CA GLU A 34 -38.68 18.19 -46.51
C GLU A 34 -37.72 18.49 -45.35
N GLY A 35 -37.59 19.76 -44.97
CA GLY A 35 -36.69 20.17 -43.90
C GLY A 35 -35.20 20.02 -44.25
N GLN A 36 -34.87 20.10 -45.53
CA GLN A 36 -33.50 20.17 -46.05
C GLN A 36 -33.28 21.47 -46.84
N ILE A 37 -32.06 22.00 -46.77
CA ILE A 37 -31.60 23.19 -47.51
C ILE A 37 -30.47 22.79 -48.47
N LEU A 38 -30.35 23.48 -49.60
CA LEU A 38 -29.21 23.32 -50.50
C LEU A 38 -27.94 23.89 -49.86
N VAL A 39 -26.82 23.18 -50.02
CA VAL A 39 -25.51 23.64 -49.52
C VAL A 39 -25.17 25.02 -50.10
N ASP A 40 -25.46 25.26 -51.38
CA ASP A 40 -25.18 26.54 -52.04
C ASP A 40 -25.97 27.71 -51.42
N ASP A 41 -27.22 27.49 -51.04
CA ASP A 41 -28.05 28.51 -50.39
C ASP A 41 -27.66 28.70 -48.92
N LEU A 42 -27.15 27.66 -48.25
CA LEU A 42 -26.58 27.77 -46.92
C LEU A 42 -25.28 28.60 -46.92
N VAL A 43 -24.44 28.45 -47.94
CA VAL A 43 -23.21 29.25 -48.09
C VAL A 43 -23.54 30.71 -48.41
N LYS A 44 -24.59 30.98 -49.22
CA LYS A 44 -25.08 32.36 -49.47
C LYS A 44 -25.60 33.03 -48.19
N LEU A 45 -26.30 32.29 -47.33
CA LEU A 45 -26.82 32.81 -46.06
C LEU A 45 -25.73 33.12 -45.02
N PHE A 46 -24.57 32.47 -45.11
CA PHE A 46 -23.50 32.57 -44.11
C PHE A 46 -22.09 32.64 -44.74
N PRO A 47 -21.79 33.69 -45.55
CA PRO A 47 -20.57 33.78 -46.35
C PRO A 47 -19.28 34.01 -45.53
N HIS A 48 -19.39 34.31 -44.23
CA HIS A 48 -18.26 34.61 -43.35
C HIS A 48 -18.07 33.58 -42.23
N THR A 49 -18.60 32.36 -42.37
CA THR A 49 -18.39 31.32 -41.36
C THR A 49 -16.96 30.76 -41.51
N PRO A 50 -16.04 30.99 -40.56
CA PRO A 50 -14.70 30.43 -40.62
C PRO A 50 -14.81 28.94 -40.27
N LEU A 51 -14.65 28.07 -41.27
CA LEU A 51 -14.41 26.64 -41.07
C LEU A 51 -12.91 26.48 -40.76
N GLU A 52 -12.52 26.75 -39.51
CA GLU A 52 -11.33 26.19 -38.84
C GLU A 52 -11.05 26.98 -37.55
N GLN A 53 -11.16 26.31 -36.39
CA GLN A 53 -10.20 26.37 -35.28
C GLN A 53 -10.58 25.36 -34.19
N ASP A 54 -9.80 24.27 -34.15
CA ASP A 54 -9.78 23.23 -33.13
C ASP A 54 -9.38 23.80 -31.76
N SER A 55 -10.36 23.95 -30.86
CA SER A 55 -10.13 23.94 -29.40
C SER A 55 -11.42 23.84 -28.59
N GLU A 56 -12.56 24.31 -29.13
CA GLU A 56 -13.83 24.28 -28.39
C GLU A 56 -14.59 22.95 -28.54
N TYR A 57 -14.47 22.28 -29.69
CA TYR A 57 -15.16 21.00 -29.91
C TYR A 57 -14.60 19.90 -29.00
N GLU A 58 -13.28 19.82 -28.82
CA GLU A 58 -12.65 18.89 -27.88
C GLU A 58 -13.04 19.19 -26.43
N ARG A 59 -13.10 20.47 -26.04
CA ARG A 59 -13.51 20.88 -24.69
C ARG A 59 -14.97 20.54 -24.42
N VAL A 60 -15.86 20.75 -25.39
CA VAL A 60 -17.29 20.40 -25.28
C VAL A 60 -17.49 18.89 -25.34
N GLN A 61 -16.72 18.14 -26.12
CA GLN A 61 -16.73 16.67 -26.12
C GLN A 61 -16.20 16.09 -24.80
N HIS A 62 -15.16 16.69 -24.21
CA HIS A 62 -14.62 16.31 -22.91
C HIS A 62 -15.64 16.60 -21.80
N ILE A 63 -16.29 17.77 -21.83
CA ILE A 63 -17.39 18.13 -20.91
C ILE A 63 -18.60 17.21 -21.12
N LYS A 64 -18.95 16.84 -22.36
CA LYS A 64 -20.03 15.87 -22.64
C LYS A 64 -19.68 14.46 -22.16
N LYS A 65 -18.46 13.96 -22.39
CA LYS A 65 -17.99 12.67 -21.87
C LYS A 65 -18.00 12.66 -20.35
N HIS A 66 -17.51 13.72 -19.69
CA HIS A 66 -17.53 13.81 -18.23
C HIS A 66 -18.95 13.96 -17.65
N ALA A 67 -19.81 14.79 -18.26
CA ALA A 67 -21.17 15.01 -17.80
C ALA A 67 -22.12 13.84 -18.11
N PHE A 68 -21.88 13.09 -19.19
CA PHE A 68 -22.58 11.85 -19.51
C PHE A 68 -22.10 10.71 -18.62
N ALA A 69 -20.78 10.55 -18.43
CA ALA A 69 -20.24 9.54 -17.50
C ALA A 69 -20.61 9.78 -16.04
N LYS A 70 -20.85 11.04 -15.62
CA LYS A 70 -21.34 11.37 -14.27
C LYS A 70 -22.82 11.06 -14.10
N ARG A 71 -23.67 11.49 -15.05
CA ARG A 71 -25.13 11.22 -15.03
C ARG A 71 -25.48 9.74 -15.24
N VAL A 72 -24.70 9.01 -16.04
CA VAL A 72 -24.81 7.57 -16.22
C VAL A 72 -24.35 6.83 -14.96
N ARG A 73 -23.21 7.22 -14.35
CA ARG A 73 -22.77 6.65 -13.05
C ARG A 73 -23.83 6.80 -11.96
N GLU A 74 -24.44 7.98 -11.85
CA GLU A 74 -25.36 8.29 -10.75
C GLU A 74 -26.77 7.68 -10.93
N ARG A 75 -27.16 7.25 -12.14
CA ARG A 75 -28.49 6.66 -12.41
C ARG A 75 -28.50 5.20 -12.85
N LEU A 76 -27.40 4.66 -13.37
CA LEU A 76 -27.35 3.29 -13.91
C LEU A 76 -26.48 2.33 -13.09
N MET A 77 -25.58 2.84 -12.24
CA MET A 77 -24.78 1.96 -11.40
C MET A 77 -25.62 1.51 -10.20
N PRO A 78 -25.76 0.19 -9.97
CA PRO A 78 -26.33 -0.31 -8.73
C PRO A 78 -25.43 0.06 -7.54
N SER A 79 -25.93 -0.11 -6.31
CA SER A 79 -25.12 0.16 -5.12
C SER A 79 -23.82 -0.65 -5.14
N ALA A 80 -22.79 -0.16 -4.43
CA ALA A 80 -21.49 -0.84 -4.34
C ALA A 80 -21.64 -2.29 -3.85
N GLU A 81 -22.53 -2.54 -2.89
CA GLU A 81 -22.84 -3.88 -2.38
C GLU A 81 -23.44 -4.79 -3.47
N VAL A 82 -24.40 -4.30 -4.26
CA VAL A 82 -25.01 -5.08 -5.36
C VAL A 82 -23.98 -5.33 -6.46
N LEU A 83 -23.12 -4.36 -6.74
CA LEU A 83 -22.06 -4.51 -7.74
C LEU A 83 -21.04 -5.54 -7.28
N ALA A 84 -20.61 -5.50 -6.02
CA ALA A 84 -19.71 -6.49 -5.43
C ALA A 84 -20.33 -7.90 -5.45
N ALA A 85 -21.61 -8.04 -5.08
CA ALA A 85 -22.30 -9.33 -5.13
C ALA A 85 -22.39 -9.90 -6.56
N ARG A 86 -22.69 -9.05 -7.56
CA ARG A 86 -22.73 -9.46 -8.98
C ARG A 86 -21.35 -9.83 -9.51
N VAL A 87 -20.34 -9.06 -9.15
CA VAL A 87 -18.95 -9.31 -9.55
C VAL A 87 -18.43 -10.60 -8.93
N ALA A 88 -18.74 -10.87 -7.66
CA ALA A 88 -18.41 -12.14 -7.01
C ALA A 88 -19.10 -13.34 -7.69
N GLU A 89 -20.37 -13.20 -8.11
CA GLU A 89 -21.08 -14.23 -8.85
C GLU A 89 -20.46 -14.49 -10.23
N LEU A 90 -20.17 -13.43 -10.99
CA LEU A 90 -19.46 -13.55 -12.28
C LEU A 90 -18.05 -14.14 -12.09
N GLY A 91 -17.37 -13.79 -11.00
CA GLY A 91 -16.08 -14.36 -10.61
C GLY A 91 -16.17 -15.86 -10.35
N ARG A 92 -17.21 -16.32 -9.64
CA ARG A 92 -17.51 -17.75 -9.44
C ARG A 92 -17.73 -18.49 -10.74
N GLU A 93 -18.57 -17.94 -11.63
CA GLU A 93 -18.83 -18.53 -12.95
C GLU A 93 -17.56 -18.61 -13.81
N LEU A 94 -16.75 -17.54 -13.81
CA LEU A 94 -15.49 -17.49 -14.54
C LEU A 94 -14.48 -18.51 -14.01
N ALA A 95 -14.36 -18.63 -12.69
CA ALA A 95 -13.46 -19.58 -12.04
C ALA A 95 -13.88 -21.03 -12.33
N ALA A 96 -15.17 -21.35 -12.25
CA ALA A 96 -15.70 -22.66 -12.63
C ALA A 96 -15.39 -22.99 -14.10
N THR A 97 -15.56 -22.02 -14.98
CA THR A 97 -15.26 -22.18 -16.42
C THR A 97 -13.76 -22.41 -16.66
N ARG A 98 -12.88 -21.64 -16.00
CA ARG A 98 -11.42 -21.81 -16.09
C ARG A 98 -10.97 -23.17 -15.55
N ALA A 99 -11.53 -23.62 -14.44
CA ALA A 99 -11.23 -24.94 -13.88
C ALA A 99 -11.61 -26.07 -14.85
N HIS A 100 -12.77 -25.96 -15.51
CA HIS A 100 -13.14 -26.90 -16.56
C HIS A 100 -12.18 -26.86 -17.75
N LEU A 101 -11.75 -25.68 -18.18
CA LEU A 101 -10.81 -25.52 -19.29
C LEU A 101 -9.44 -26.16 -18.97
N SER A 102 -8.92 -25.94 -17.76
CA SER A 102 -7.66 -26.53 -17.30
C SER A 102 -7.73 -28.06 -17.22
N LEU A 103 -8.86 -28.61 -16.76
CA LEU A 103 -9.09 -30.05 -16.79
C LEU A 103 -9.10 -30.59 -18.23
N TYR A 104 -9.80 -29.93 -19.15
CA TYR A 104 -9.80 -30.34 -20.56
C TYR A 104 -8.40 -30.31 -21.18
N GLN A 105 -7.59 -29.30 -20.87
CA GLN A 105 -6.18 -29.26 -21.29
C GLN A 105 -5.40 -30.46 -20.76
N THR A 106 -5.54 -30.79 -19.48
CA THR A 106 -4.88 -31.95 -18.86
C THR A 106 -5.29 -33.26 -19.54
N ILE A 107 -6.58 -33.42 -19.84
CA ILE A 107 -7.10 -34.61 -20.55
C ILE A 107 -6.50 -34.67 -21.97
N LEU A 108 -6.45 -33.55 -22.69
CA LEU A 108 -5.85 -33.48 -24.03
C LEU A 108 -4.36 -33.82 -24.01
N GLU A 109 -3.62 -33.36 -23.02
CA GLU A 109 -2.21 -33.73 -22.82
C GLU A 109 -2.06 -35.24 -22.57
N GLN A 110 -2.90 -35.83 -21.72
CA GLN A 110 -2.91 -37.28 -21.47
C GLN A 110 -3.29 -38.10 -22.72
N ILE A 111 -4.26 -37.65 -23.51
CA ILE A 111 -4.61 -38.26 -24.80
C ILE A 111 -3.40 -38.22 -25.73
N THR A 112 -2.73 -37.07 -25.83
CA THR A 112 -1.57 -36.87 -26.69
C THR A 112 -0.41 -37.78 -26.28
N LEU A 113 -0.17 -37.90 -24.96
CA LEU A 113 0.85 -38.79 -24.41
C LEU A 113 0.55 -40.27 -24.75
N ARG A 114 -0.68 -40.72 -24.50
CA ARG A 114 -1.08 -42.11 -24.79
C ARG A 114 -1.07 -42.44 -26.28
N LEU A 115 -1.41 -41.48 -27.15
CA LEU A 115 -1.30 -41.64 -28.60
C LEU A 115 0.17 -41.77 -29.01
N ARG A 116 1.08 -41.02 -28.37
CA ARG A 116 2.53 -41.13 -28.62
C ARG A 116 3.07 -42.49 -28.15
N GLU A 117 2.64 -42.98 -26.99
CA GLU A 117 3.00 -44.31 -26.48
C GLU A 117 2.53 -45.45 -27.39
N ALA A 118 1.37 -45.28 -28.04
CA ALA A 118 0.80 -46.28 -28.95
C ALA A 118 1.55 -46.40 -30.29
N GLY A 119 2.42 -45.44 -30.64
CA GLY A 119 3.25 -45.46 -31.84
C GLY A 119 2.48 -45.30 -33.17
N GLU A 120 3.17 -45.46 -34.31
CA GLU A 120 2.60 -45.27 -35.65
C GLU A 120 1.71 -46.43 -36.14
N ASN A 121 1.83 -47.62 -35.55
CA ASN A 121 1.04 -48.83 -35.88
C ASN A 121 0.47 -49.51 -34.62
N PRO A 122 -0.52 -48.88 -33.95
CA PRO A 122 -1.10 -49.41 -32.74
C PRO A 122 -1.93 -50.68 -33.02
N SER A 123 -1.83 -51.67 -32.12
CA SER A 123 -2.64 -52.87 -32.16
C SER A 123 -4.12 -52.58 -31.90
N LYS A 124 -5.01 -53.46 -32.40
CA LYS A 124 -6.47 -53.37 -32.13
C LYS A 124 -6.81 -53.25 -30.64
N LYS A 125 -6.00 -53.88 -29.77
CA LYS A 125 -6.21 -53.89 -28.32
C LYS A 125 -5.86 -52.53 -27.70
N GLU A 126 -4.80 -51.88 -28.17
CA GLU A 126 -4.39 -50.53 -27.73
C GLU A 126 -5.41 -49.48 -28.16
N VAL A 127 -5.89 -49.55 -29.40
CA VAL A 127 -6.95 -48.66 -29.90
C VAL A 127 -8.25 -48.85 -29.11
N HIS A 128 -8.65 -50.09 -28.82
CA HIS A 128 -9.82 -50.34 -27.98
C HIS A 128 -9.64 -49.84 -26.54
N GLY A 129 -8.45 -50.01 -25.97
CA GLY A 129 -8.11 -49.52 -24.64
C GLY A 129 -8.17 -48.00 -24.54
N LEU A 130 -7.65 -47.29 -25.54
CA LEU A 130 -7.72 -45.83 -25.63
C LEU A 130 -9.16 -45.35 -25.78
N LEU A 131 -9.94 -45.96 -26.67
CA LEU A 131 -11.37 -45.65 -26.87
C LEU A 131 -12.20 -45.91 -25.61
N HIS A 132 -11.94 -47.00 -24.89
CA HIS A 132 -12.63 -47.32 -23.64
C HIS A 132 -12.29 -46.28 -22.56
N TRP A 133 -11.02 -45.89 -22.45
CA TRP A 133 -10.58 -44.88 -21.50
C TRP A 133 -11.17 -43.50 -21.80
N ILE A 134 -11.16 -43.05 -23.06
CA ILE A 134 -11.80 -41.78 -23.50
C ILE A 134 -13.31 -41.82 -23.19
N LYS A 135 -13.99 -42.93 -23.48
CA LYS A 135 -15.42 -43.08 -23.15
C LYS A 135 -15.67 -43.05 -21.64
N GLY A 136 -14.78 -43.60 -20.83
CA GLY A 136 -14.85 -43.51 -19.37
C GLY A 136 -14.77 -42.07 -18.87
N ILE A 137 -13.80 -41.30 -19.40
CA ILE A 137 -13.65 -39.88 -19.06
C ILE A 137 -14.86 -39.04 -19.50
N LEU A 138 -15.46 -39.35 -20.65
CA LEU A 138 -16.64 -38.64 -21.15
C LEU A 138 -17.94 -39.05 -20.43
N ALA A 139 -18.00 -40.23 -19.82
CA ALA A 139 -19.19 -40.76 -19.15
C ALA A 139 -19.33 -40.27 -17.70
N GLU A 140 -18.22 -39.97 -17.03
CA GLU A 140 -18.20 -39.40 -15.68
C GLU A 140 -17.73 -37.94 -15.72
N PRO A 141 -18.63 -36.94 -15.60
CA PRO A 141 -18.19 -35.57 -15.41
C PRO A 141 -17.36 -35.48 -14.12
N PRO A 142 -16.27 -34.69 -14.10
CA PRO A 142 -15.43 -34.51 -12.93
C PRO A 142 -16.28 -34.08 -11.72
N ALA A 143 -16.08 -34.72 -10.58
CA ALA A 143 -16.86 -34.48 -9.38
C ALA A 143 -16.91 -32.97 -8.99
N PRO A 144 -18.03 -32.46 -8.44
CA PRO A 144 -18.20 -31.03 -8.18
C PRO A 144 -17.28 -30.46 -7.09
N SER A 145 -16.72 -31.28 -6.19
CA SER A 145 -15.95 -30.82 -5.03
C SER A 145 -14.45 -31.06 -5.21
N ASP A 146 -13.79 -30.23 -6.01
CA ASP A 146 -12.32 -30.12 -5.93
C ASP A 146 -12.02 -28.89 -5.06
N PRO A 147 -11.39 -29.03 -3.88
CA PRO A 147 -11.01 -27.88 -3.05
C PRO A 147 -10.13 -26.87 -3.81
N ARG A 148 -9.47 -27.28 -4.89
CA ARG A 148 -8.78 -26.35 -5.80
C ARG A 148 -9.75 -25.40 -6.50
N LYS A 149 -10.97 -25.83 -6.86
CA LYS A 149 -12.01 -24.96 -7.44
C LYS A 149 -12.40 -23.85 -6.47
N ASP A 150 -12.63 -24.18 -5.20
CA ASP A 150 -12.97 -23.18 -4.18
C ASP A 150 -11.82 -22.20 -3.94
N LEU A 151 -10.58 -22.68 -3.95
CA LEU A 151 -9.38 -21.83 -3.91
C LEU A 151 -9.26 -20.91 -5.15
N PHE A 152 -9.53 -21.41 -6.36
CA PHE A 152 -9.51 -20.60 -7.59
C PHE A 152 -10.62 -19.55 -7.62
N VAL A 153 -11.81 -19.90 -7.12
CA VAL A 153 -12.92 -18.96 -6.94
C VAL A 153 -12.51 -17.86 -5.97
N ASN A 154 -11.96 -18.23 -4.81
CA ASN A 154 -11.52 -17.27 -3.80
C ASN A 154 -10.39 -16.37 -4.33
N ASP A 155 -9.38 -16.93 -5.01
CA ASP A 155 -8.32 -16.15 -5.68
C ASP A 155 -8.87 -15.18 -6.72
N THR A 156 -9.84 -15.63 -7.54
CA THR A 156 -10.46 -14.77 -8.55
C THR A 156 -11.23 -13.61 -7.92
N VAL A 157 -11.98 -13.87 -6.84
CA VAL A 157 -12.71 -12.82 -6.11
C VAL A 157 -11.72 -11.87 -5.43
N LEU A 158 -10.66 -12.39 -4.81
CA LEU A 158 -9.62 -11.59 -4.16
C LEU A 158 -8.92 -10.67 -5.17
N ARG A 159 -8.53 -11.15 -6.34
CA ARG A 159 -7.94 -10.32 -7.41
C ARG A 159 -8.85 -9.21 -7.93
N ILE A 160 -10.16 -9.35 -7.76
CA ILE A 160 -11.10 -8.29 -8.12
C ILE A 160 -11.23 -7.26 -6.99
N MET A 161 -11.05 -7.69 -5.74
CA MET A 161 -11.19 -6.83 -4.56
C MET A 161 -9.88 -6.13 -4.16
N ALA A 162 -8.74 -6.77 -4.46
CA ALA A 162 -7.41 -6.30 -4.16
C ALA A 162 -6.48 -6.56 -5.35
N ALA A 163 -5.68 -5.56 -5.68
CA ALA A 163 -4.65 -5.71 -6.70
C ALA A 163 -3.32 -6.08 -6.05
N HIS A 164 -2.60 -7.03 -6.64
CA HIS A 164 -1.25 -7.37 -6.20
C HIS A 164 -0.26 -6.36 -6.77
N VAL A 165 0.60 -5.79 -5.92
CA VAL A 165 1.62 -4.82 -6.33
C VAL A 165 3.00 -5.34 -5.96
N LYS A 166 3.90 -5.36 -6.95
CA LYS A 166 5.31 -5.72 -6.77
C LYS A 166 6.22 -4.52 -7.02
N ILE A 167 7.16 -4.29 -6.11
CA ILE A 167 8.19 -3.26 -6.26
C ILE A 167 9.49 -3.89 -6.78
N GLN A 168 10.13 -3.25 -7.75
CA GLN A 168 11.47 -3.57 -8.22
C GLN A 168 12.42 -2.40 -7.95
N PRO A 169 13.67 -2.68 -7.52
CA PRO A 169 14.34 -3.98 -7.52
C PRO A 169 14.18 -4.84 -6.24
N SER A 170 13.57 -4.32 -5.17
CA SER A 170 13.47 -5.03 -3.87
C SER A 170 12.71 -6.36 -3.94
N ASN A 171 11.81 -6.52 -4.91
CA ASN A 171 10.88 -7.65 -5.02
C ASN A 171 9.90 -7.76 -3.85
N HIS A 172 9.78 -6.73 -3.02
CA HIS A 172 8.73 -6.63 -2.02
C HIS A 172 7.36 -6.52 -2.68
N GLU A 173 6.38 -7.15 -2.05
CA GLU A 173 5.03 -7.31 -2.58
C GLU A 173 4.02 -6.90 -1.52
N PHE A 174 2.94 -6.25 -1.95
CA PHE A 174 1.84 -5.86 -1.08
C PHE A 174 0.51 -5.87 -1.82
N TRP A 175 -0.57 -5.94 -1.06
CA TRP A 175 -1.92 -5.89 -1.58
C TRP A 175 -2.46 -4.45 -1.50
N LEU A 176 -3.01 -3.98 -2.61
CA LEU A 176 -3.77 -2.74 -2.64
C LEU A 176 -5.24 -3.06 -2.38
N GLU A 177 -5.72 -2.69 -1.20
CA GLU A 177 -7.12 -2.87 -0.79
C GLU A 177 -7.90 -1.55 -0.81
N GLY A 178 -9.18 -1.64 -1.17
CA GLY A 178 -10.11 -0.54 -1.03
C GLY A 178 -9.84 0.63 -2.00
N ASN A 179 -9.81 1.85 -1.46
CA ASN A 179 -9.67 3.10 -2.23
C ASN A 179 -8.29 3.76 -2.07
N ASP A 180 -7.31 2.99 -1.61
CA ASP A 180 -6.00 3.51 -1.29
C ASP A 180 -5.19 3.84 -2.54
N SER A 181 -4.27 4.79 -2.36
CA SER A 181 -3.24 5.02 -3.37
C SER A 181 -2.15 3.95 -3.25
N LEU A 182 -1.38 3.75 -4.32
CA LEU A 182 -0.23 2.85 -4.32
C LEU A 182 0.76 3.18 -3.20
N LEU A 183 0.91 4.47 -2.86
CA LEU A 183 1.77 4.89 -1.76
C LEU A 183 1.16 4.52 -0.40
N ASP A 184 -0.12 4.84 -0.18
CA ASP A 184 -0.79 4.60 1.10
C ASP A 184 -0.77 3.09 1.43
N ALA A 185 -1.02 2.24 0.43
CA ALA A 185 -0.97 0.78 0.57
C ALA A 185 0.46 0.27 0.82
N GLY A 186 1.45 0.74 0.06
CA GLY A 186 2.84 0.31 0.22
C GLY A 186 3.45 0.69 1.57
N VAL A 187 3.22 1.92 2.04
CA VAL A 187 3.68 2.37 3.36
C VAL A 187 3.00 1.58 4.47
N ARG A 188 1.68 1.34 4.36
CA ARG A 188 0.92 0.54 5.35
C ARG A 188 1.40 -0.92 5.41
N ALA A 189 1.85 -1.46 4.29
CA ALA A 189 2.48 -2.78 4.21
C ALA A 189 3.95 -2.81 4.71
N GLY A 190 4.46 -1.69 5.25
CA GLY A 190 5.81 -1.62 5.81
C GLY A 190 6.89 -1.24 4.81
N LEU A 191 6.60 -0.98 3.53
CA LEU A 191 7.65 -0.65 2.57
C LEU A 191 8.17 0.78 2.81
N ALA A 192 9.49 0.92 2.87
CA ALA A 192 10.17 2.20 3.08
C ALA A 192 10.29 3.02 1.78
N LEU A 193 9.15 3.24 1.10
CA LEU A 193 9.08 3.95 -0.17
C LEU A 193 9.53 5.41 -0.05
N ASN A 194 10.07 5.97 -1.14
CA ASN A 194 10.43 7.38 -1.18
C ASN A 194 9.19 8.30 -1.28
N TYR A 195 8.90 9.09 -0.26
CA TYR A 195 7.84 10.12 -0.29
C TYR A 195 8.13 11.27 0.68
N GLY A 196 7.23 12.27 0.69
CA GLY A 196 7.26 13.38 1.66
C GLY A 196 5.90 14.06 1.90
N CYS A 197 5.12 14.33 0.85
CA CYS A 197 3.87 15.10 0.98
C CYS A 197 2.56 14.31 0.92
N THR A 198 2.53 13.05 0.44
CA THR A 198 1.30 12.24 0.21
C THR A 198 0.16 12.90 -0.60
N SER A 199 0.33 14.13 -1.09
CA SER A 199 -0.69 14.96 -1.75
C SER A 199 -0.38 15.26 -3.22
N GLY A 200 0.75 14.76 -3.74
CA GLY A 200 1.17 14.95 -5.12
C GLY A 200 1.83 16.31 -5.42
N SER A 201 2.31 17.03 -4.40
CA SER A 201 3.03 18.30 -4.60
C SER A 201 4.56 18.12 -4.75
N CYS A 202 5.18 17.19 -4.03
CA CYS A 202 6.65 17.06 -3.98
C CYS A 202 7.30 16.24 -5.11
N GLY A 203 6.56 15.33 -5.74
CA GLY A 203 7.10 14.43 -6.78
C GLY A 203 8.02 13.30 -6.30
N LEU A 204 8.31 13.17 -5.00
CA LEU A 204 9.24 12.15 -4.46
C LEU A 204 8.75 10.71 -4.63
N CYS A 205 7.44 10.48 -4.52
CA CYS A 205 6.78 9.18 -4.72
C CYS A 205 6.61 8.82 -6.21
N LYS A 206 7.53 9.26 -7.05
CA LYS A 206 7.53 8.97 -8.47
C LYS A 206 8.02 7.54 -8.69
N ALA A 207 7.23 6.77 -9.42
CA ALA A 207 7.54 5.38 -9.77
C ALA A 207 7.22 5.13 -11.24
N ARG A 208 7.92 4.18 -11.87
CA ARG A 208 7.66 3.78 -13.25
C ARG A 208 6.82 2.51 -13.28
N VAL A 209 5.74 2.52 -14.06
CA VAL A 209 4.94 1.30 -14.28
C VAL A 209 5.66 0.41 -15.30
N ILE A 210 6.07 -0.78 -14.86
CA ILE A 210 6.70 -1.79 -15.72
C ILE A 210 5.61 -2.63 -16.41
N SER A 211 4.60 -3.06 -15.65
CA SER A 211 3.46 -3.83 -16.15
C SER A 211 2.20 -3.58 -15.32
N GLY A 212 1.04 -3.83 -15.92
CA GLY A 212 -0.27 -3.62 -15.30
C GLY A 212 -0.87 -2.25 -15.61
N GLU A 213 -2.07 -2.02 -15.11
CA GLU A 213 -2.84 -0.80 -15.32
C GLU A 213 -3.03 -0.04 -14.01
N VAL A 214 -2.81 1.27 -14.07
CA VAL A 214 -3.01 2.19 -12.94
C VAL A 214 -3.98 3.30 -13.31
N LYS A 215 -4.69 3.82 -12.32
CA LYS A 215 -5.67 4.88 -12.51
C LYS A 215 -5.44 6.01 -11.53
N LYS A 216 -5.46 7.23 -12.06
CA LYS A 216 -5.41 8.45 -11.26
C LYS A 216 -6.71 8.61 -10.45
N ILE A 217 -6.56 8.72 -9.13
CA ILE A 217 -7.66 8.88 -8.17
C ILE A 217 -7.69 10.28 -7.52
N ARG A 218 -6.56 11.00 -7.52
CA ARG A 218 -6.43 12.34 -6.92
C ARG A 218 -5.77 13.31 -7.88
N HIS A 219 -6.06 14.59 -7.74
CA HIS A 219 -5.30 15.64 -8.41
C HIS A 219 -3.92 15.79 -7.76
N HIS A 220 -2.94 16.20 -8.56
CA HIS A 220 -1.58 16.50 -8.10
C HIS A 220 -1.09 17.73 -8.85
N ASP A 221 -0.31 18.55 -8.15
CA ASP A 221 0.24 19.80 -8.69
C ASP A 221 1.61 19.59 -9.34
N TYR A 222 2.32 18.53 -8.95
CA TYR A 222 3.61 18.19 -9.53
C TYR A 222 3.48 17.86 -11.02
N VAL A 223 4.28 18.50 -11.85
CA VAL A 223 4.24 18.34 -13.31
C VAL A 223 5.25 17.30 -13.74
N LEU A 224 4.76 16.15 -14.21
CA LEU A 224 5.58 15.17 -14.92
C LEU A 224 5.90 15.70 -16.33
N SER A 225 7.17 15.67 -16.71
CA SER A 225 7.65 15.98 -18.05
C SER A 225 7.08 15.02 -19.11
N GLU A 226 7.13 15.41 -20.38
CA GLU A 226 6.66 14.54 -21.47
C GLU A 226 7.48 13.26 -21.57
N ALA A 227 8.80 13.34 -21.36
CA ALA A 227 9.66 12.16 -21.31
C ALA A 227 9.24 11.18 -20.20
N GLU A 228 8.95 11.69 -19.01
CA GLU A 228 8.48 10.86 -17.89
C GLU A 228 7.14 10.21 -18.18
N LYS A 229 6.19 10.96 -18.76
CA LYS A 229 4.90 10.40 -19.18
C LYS A 229 5.06 9.31 -20.24
N ASN A 230 5.94 9.52 -21.22
CA ASN A 230 6.24 8.53 -22.27
C ASN A 230 6.91 7.27 -21.72
N MET A 231 7.63 7.38 -20.61
CA MET A 231 8.22 6.25 -19.89
C MET A 231 7.28 5.62 -18.86
N ASN A 232 6.00 6.01 -18.82
CA ASN A 232 5.00 5.51 -17.87
C ASN A 232 5.31 5.82 -16.39
N TYR A 233 5.93 6.97 -16.11
CA TYR A 233 6.05 7.44 -14.73
C TYR A 233 4.72 7.96 -14.18
N ILE A 234 4.47 7.63 -12.92
CA ILE A 234 3.30 8.06 -12.14
C ILE A 234 3.72 8.56 -10.77
N LEU A 235 2.80 9.24 -10.08
CA LEU A 235 2.93 9.53 -8.66
C LEU A 235 2.11 8.52 -7.87
N MET A 236 2.77 7.68 -7.07
CA MET A 236 2.11 6.62 -6.31
C MET A 236 1.01 7.15 -5.38
N CYS A 237 1.19 8.33 -4.79
CA CYS A 237 0.19 8.96 -3.91
C CYS A 237 -1.11 9.41 -4.62
N SER A 238 -1.12 9.46 -5.95
CA SER A 238 -2.23 9.97 -6.75
C SER A 238 -2.87 8.91 -7.64
N CYS A 239 -2.29 7.71 -7.69
CA CYS A 239 -2.73 6.60 -8.52
C CYS A 239 -3.07 5.38 -7.65
N THR A 240 -4.03 4.60 -8.12
CA THR A 240 -4.38 3.28 -7.59
C THR A 240 -4.15 2.22 -8.68
N ALA A 241 -4.05 0.96 -8.28
CA ALA A 241 -3.95 -0.17 -9.22
C ALA A 241 -5.34 -0.58 -9.73
N VAL A 242 -5.43 -0.89 -11.02
CA VAL A 242 -6.64 -1.46 -11.66
C VAL A 242 -6.48 -2.97 -11.89
N SER A 243 -5.25 -3.42 -12.09
CA SER A 243 -4.86 -4.82 -12.20
C SER A 243 -3.69 -5.09 -11.26
N ASP A 244 -3.18 -6.32 -11.25
CA ASP A 244 -1.85 -6.60 -10.71
C ASP A 244 -0.82 -5.71 -11.42
N VAL A 245 0.07 -5.07 -10.67
CA VAL A 245 1.00 -4.03 -11.17
C VAL A 245 2.42 -4.30 -10.68
N VAL A 246 3.39 -4.12 -11.56
CA VAL A 246 4.82 -4.10 -11.20
C VAL A 246 5.34 -2.68 -11.37
N LEU A 247 5.89 -2.12 -10.30
CA LEU A 247 6.45 -0.77 -10.26
C LEU A 247 7.96 -0.83 -10.07
N GLU A 248 8.68 0.01 -10.79
CA GLU A 248 10.05 0.38 -10.43
C GLU A 248 10.00 1.61 -9.53
N ALA A 249 10.42 1.44 -8.27
CA ALA A 249 10.42 2.51 -7.28
C ALA A 249 11.63 2.36 -6.35
N LEU A 250 12.07 3.48 -5.79
CA LEU A 250 13.12 3.48 -4.77
C LEU A 250 12.51 3.17 -3.41
N GLU A 251 13.06 2.15 -2.77
CA GLU A 251 12.79 1.73 -1.41
C GLU A 251 14.07 1.90 -0.60
N ALA A 252 13.97 2.55 0.56
CA ALA A 252 15.09 2.76 1.45
C ALA A 252 15.44 1.45 2.16
N SER A 253 16.69 1.05 2.07
CA SER A 253 17.20 -0.18 2.70
C SER A 253 18.06 0.09 3.93
N SER A 254 18.49 1.35 4.09
CA SER A 254 19.42 1.77 5.15
C SER A 254 19.10 3.17 5.66
N GLU A 255 19.70 3.54 6.78
CA GLU A 255 19.61 4.89 7.33
C GLU A 255 20.10 5.97 6.36
N ALA A 256 21.06 5.65 5.48
CA ALA A 256 21.62 6.58 4.51
C ALA A 256 20.63 6.95 3.39
N ASP A 257 19.62 6.10 3.17
CA ASP A 257 18.58 6.31 2.17
C ASP A 257 17.46 7.24 2.67
N ILE A 258 17.43 7.56 3.97
CA ILE A 258 16.43 8.43 4.59
C ILE A 258 17.01 9.83 4.80
N PRO A 259 16.36 10.89 4.27
CA PRO A 259 16.84 12.25 4.48
C PRO A 259 16.61 12.70 5.93
N PHE A 260 17.54 13.49 6.43
CA PHE A 260 17.33 14.29 7.64
C PHE A 260 16.29 15.37 7.35
N GLN A 261 15.27 15.47 8.21
CA GLN A 261 14.07 16.28 8.03
C GLN A 261 13.77 17.07 9.30
N GLU A 262 13.19 18.26 9.13
CA GLU A 262 12.55 18.99 10.21
C GLU A 262 11.08 19.20 9.85
N ILE A 263 10.19 18.71 10.71
CA ILE A 263 8.74 18.81 10.50
C ILE A 263 8.05 19.41 11.72
N SER A 264 7.01 20.22 11.47
CA SER A 264 6.14 20.74 12.53
C SER A 264 4.92 19.84 12.70
N THR A 265 4.86 19.13 13.82
CA THR A 265 3.74 18.24 14.18
C THR A 265 2.81 18.90 15.19
N ARG A 266 1.67 18.27 15.46
CA ARG A 266 0.73 18.74 16.49
C ARG A 266 0.42 17.64 17.49
N VAL A 267 0.27 18.01 18.76
CA VAL A 267 -0.17 17.10 19.82
C VAL A 267 -1.58 16.58 19.50
N LYS A 268 -1.71 15.27 19.28
CA LYS A 268 -2.99 14.59 19.10
C LYS A 268 -3.62 14.23 20.45
N ARG A 269 -2.82 13.65 21.35
CA ARG A 269 -3.19 13.23 22.71
C ARG A 269 -1.93 12.97 23.54
N ILE A 270 -2.06 13.07 24.86
CA ILE A 270 -1.05 12.65 25.84
C ILE A 270 -1.71 11.62 26.76
N GLU A 271 -1.03 10.51 27.02
CA GLU A 271 -1.50 9.44 27.93
C GLU A 271 -0.50 9.23 29.05
N ARG A 272 -0.98 8.83 30.23
CA ARG A 272 -0.14 8.54 31.39
C ARG A 272 -0.41 7.12 31.90
N PRO A 273 0.24 6.10 31.30
CA PRO A 273 0.02 4.72 31.70
C PRO A 273 0.54 4.40 33.10
N SER A 274 1.57 5.10 33.58
CA SER A 274 2.11 4.96 34.94
C SER A 274 2.59 6.30 35.49
N ASN A 275 2.97 6.35 36.77
CA ASN A 275 3.44 7.59 37.40
C ASN A 275 4.71 8.14 36.76
N ASP A 276 5.55 7.27 36.21
CA ASP A 276 6.87 7.64 35.69
C ASP A 276 6.95 7.56 34.16
N MET A 277 5.81 7.41 33.45
CA MET A 277 5.77 7.40 31.98
C MET A 277 4.66 8.28 31.39
N LEU A 278 5.00 8.97 30.30
CA LEU A 278 4.04 9.59 29.39
C LEU A 278 4.13 9.00 27.99
N LEU A 279 2.98 8.88 27.33
CA LEU A 279 2.89 8.58 25.90
C LEU A 279 2.44 9.82 25.16
N LEU A 280 3.31 10.39 24.33
CA LEU A 280 3.03 11.57 23.52
C LEU A 280 2.67 11.13 22.10
N HIS A 281 1.41 11.33 21.72
CA HIS A 281 0.96 11.11 20.34
C HIS A 281 1.01 12.42 19.57
N LEU A 282 1.86 12.47 18.55
CA LEU A 282 1.96 13.58 17.61
C LEU A 282 1.31 13.20 16.28
N GLN A 283 0.74 14.20 15.61
CA GLN A 283 0.19 14.06 14.27
C GLN A 283 0.97 14.91 13.28
N THR A 284 1.46 14.29 12.21
CA THR A 284 2.16 14.98 11.12
C THR A 284 1.15 15.70 10.22
N PRO A 285 1.52 16.85 9.65
CA PRO A 285 0.69 17.56 8.68
C PRO A 285 0.59 16.74 7.39
N ARG A 286 -0.51 16.91 6.64
CA ARG A 286 -0.69 16.17 5.38
C ARG A 286 0.38 16.49 4.35
N VAL A 287 0.87 17.73 4.33
CA VAL A 287 1.81 18.23 3.31
C VAL A 287 3.26 17.84 3.57
N GLN A 288 3.58 17.37 4.78
CA GLN A 288 4.94 16.99 5.17
C GLN A 288 4.87 15.89 6.24
N ARG A 289 5.23 14.68 5.83
CA ARG A 289 5.36 13.50 6.67
C ARG A 289 6.81 13.35 7.12
N LEU A 290 7.02 12.66 8.24
CA LEU A 290 8.34 12.20 8.62
C LEU A 290 8.58 10.85 7.96
N ARG A 291 9.56 10.77 7.07
CA ARG A 291 10.03 9.46 6.61
C ARG A 291 11.08 8.93 7.59
N PHE A 292 10.93 7.70 8.07
CA PHE A 292 11.85 7.04 8.99
C PHE A 292 11.78 5.52 8.85
N LEU A 293 12.77 4.83 9.40
CA LEU A 293 12.79 3.37 9.54
C LEU A 293 12.51 2.97 10.99
N ALA A 294 11.89 1.81 11.18
CA ALA A 294 11.50 1.34 12.51
C ALA A 294 12.72 1.22 13.44
N GLY A 295 12.58 1.73 14.66
CA GLY A 295 13.65 1.76 15.68
C GLY A 295 14.55 3.01 15.67
N GLN A 296 14.38 3.93 14.71
CA GLN A 296 15.10 5.21 14.68
C GLN A 296 14.61 6.21 15.75
N SER A 297 15.45 7.21 16.03
CA SER A 297 15.22 8.29 16.98
C SER A 297 15.10 9.64 16.29
N VAL A 298 14.53 10.61 17.01
CA VAL A 298 14.39 12.01 16.59
C VAL A 298 14.63 12.93 17.79
N HIS A 299 14.99 14.17 17.50
CA HIS A 299 14.96 15.24 18.47
C HIS A 299 13.57 15.90 18.48
N LEU A 300 12.93 15.94 19.64
CA LEU A 300 11.69 16.67 19.86
C LEU A 300 12.00 18.03 20.50
N SER A 301 11.50 19.11 19.90
CA SER A 301 11.64 20.47 20.43
C SER A 301 10.28 21.08 20.78
N LEU A 302 10.17 21.53 22.03
CA LEU A 302 9.01 22.23 22.61
C LEU A 302 9.32 23.73 22.70
N GLY A 303 9.03 24.48 21.64
CA GLY A 303 9.42 25.89 21.55
C GLY A 303 10.94 26.08 21.47
N ASN A 304 11.46 27.14 22.10
CA ASN A 304 12.85 27.58 21.88
C ASN A 304 13.89 27.05 22.88
N SER A 305 13.49 26.30 23.92
CA SER A 305 14.41 26.03 25.04
C SER A 305 14.32 24.65 25.69
N THR A 306 13.47 23.75 25.22
CA THR A 306 13.34 22.42 25.82
C THR A 306 13.17 21.38 24.73
N GLY A 307 14.06 20.39 24.72
CA GLY A 307 14.01 19.31 23.76
C GLY A 307 14.72 18.07 24.29
N ALA A 308 14.38 16.93 23.71
CA ALA A 308 14.95 15.64 24.07
C ALA A 308 15.05 14.74 22.83
N GLU A 309 16.09 13.92 22.80
CA GLU A 309 16.22 12.86 21.81
C GLU A 309 15.42 11.65 22.28
N LEU A 310 14.50 11.18 21.45
CA LEU A 310 13.61 10.07 21.77
C LEU A 310 13.46 9.13 20.58
N PRO A 311 13.46 7.80 20.84
CA PRO A 311 13.10 6.81 19.84
C PRO A 311 11.64 6.99 19.41
N ILE A 312 11.38 6.82 18.12
CA ILE A 312 10.02 6.76 17.59
C ILE A 312 9.44 5.38 17.96
N ALA A 313 8.35 5.37 18.73
CA ALA A 313 7.73 4.15 19.24
C ALA A 313 6.58 3.62 18.37
N SER A 314 6.23 4.32 17.29
CA SER A 314 5.23 3.91 16.30
C SER A 314 5.88 3.20 15.10
N CYS A 315 5.13 2.33 14.44
CA CYS A 315 5.45 1.79 13.10
C CYS A 315 5.59 2.94 12.07
N PRO A 316 6.58 2.92 11.17
CA PRO A 316 6.61 3.82 10.01
C PRO A 316 5.41 3.62 9.06
N CYS A 317 4.71 2.50 9.25
CA CYS A 317 3.49 2.07 8.58
C CYS A 317 2.28 2.98 8.87
N ASP A 318 2.33 3.77 9.95
CA ASP A 318 1.41 4.89 10.24
C ASP A 318 2.19 6.22 10.26
N ASP A 319 2.58 6.67 9.06
CA ASP A 319 3.35 7.91 8.80
C ASP A 319 2.72 9.20 9.37
N ARG A 320 1.43 9.14 9.69
CA ARG A 320 0.65 10.27 10.16
C ARG A 320 0.67 10.39 11.67
N ASN A 321 0.82 9.30 12.40
CA ASN A 321 0.73 9.29 13.85
C ASN A 321 2.05 8.81 14.45
N LEU A 322 2.82 9.75 14.99
CA LEU A 322 4.06 9.45 15.69
C LEU A 322 3.78 9.25 17.17
N LEU A 323 4.38 8.22 17.76
CA LEU A 323 4.28 7.92 19.19
C LEU A 323 5.66 8.00 19.84
N PHE A 324 5.73 8.62 21.03
CA PHE A 324 6.94 8.71 21.84
C PHE A 324 6.63 8.28 23.27
N HIS A 325 7.51 7.48 23.85
CA HIS A 325 7.44 7.10 25.27
C HIS A 325 8.45 7.94 26.04
N ILE A 326 7.97 8.69 27.03
CA ILE A 326 8.76 9.70 27.73
C ILE A 326 8.90 9.26 29.18
N PRO A 327 10.09 8.77 29.57
CA PRO A 327 10.40 8.51 30.97
C PRO A 327 10.41 9.80 31.78
N CYS A 328 9.62 9.83 32.84
CA CYS A 328 9.45 10.97 33.72
C CYS A 328 10.15 10.73 35.05
N THR A 329 11.34 11.30 35.20
CA THR A 329 12.00 11.42 36.51
C THR A 329 11.54 12.73 37.19
N LYS A 330 11.70 12.81 38.52
CA LYS A 330 11.28 13.99 39.30
C LYS A 330 11.89 15.31 38.82
N ASP A 331 13.06 15.24 38.18
CA ASP A 331 13.83 16.40 37.72
C ASP A 331 13.81 16.58 36.19
N SER A 332 13.02 15.77 35.45
CA SER A 332 12.95 15.87 33.98
C SER A 332 12.20 17.13 33.55
N ALA A 333 12.96 18.15 33.14
CA ALA A 333 12.42 19.39 32.59
C ALA A 333 11.58 19.13 31.33
N PHE A 334 11.97 18.15 30.51
CA PHE A 334 11.22 17.78 29.31
C PHE A 334 9.87 17.14 29.66
N CYS A 335 9.82 16.19 30.60
CA CYS A 335 8.54 15.63 31.05
C CYS A 335 7.61 16.71 31.65
N ALA A 336 8.15 17.65 32.44
CA ALA A 336 7.37 18.77 32.96
C ALA A 336 6.81 19.66 31.83
N ALA A 337 7.61 19.94 30.81
CA ALA A 337 7.17 20.69 29.63
C ALA A 337 6.07 19.95 28.86
N VAL A 338 6.22 18.64 28.64
CA VAL A 338 5.22 17.82 27.94
C VAL A 338 3.89 17.77 28.68
N ASN A 339 3.90 17.67 30.02
CA ASN A 339 2.66 17.71 30.83
C ASN A 339 1.86 19.00 30.65
N ASN A 340 2.51 20.11 30.29
CA ASN A 340 1.84 21.40 30.08
C ASN A 340 1.25 21.57 28.67
N LEU A 341 1.58 20.67 27.73
CA LEU A 341 1.07 20.72 26.37
C LEU A 341 -0.43 20.37 26.31
N LYS A 342 -1.12 21.00 25.37
CA LYS A 342 -2.51 20.76 25.05
C LYS A 342 -2.65 20.18 23.65
N LYS A 343 -3.79 19.53 23.40
CA LYS A 343 -4.15 19.04 22.08
C LYS A 343 -4.09 20.19 21.06
N GLY A 344 -3.36 19.98 19.98
CA GLY A 344 -3.18 20.94 18.89
C GLY A 344 -1.91 21.78 19.00
N ASP A 345 -1.21 21.76 20.14
CA ASP A 345 0.03 22.49 20.33
C ASP A 345 1.12 21.98 19.37
N PRO A 346 1.95 22.87 18.82
CA PRO A 346 3.00 22.49 17.89
C PRO A 346 4.19 21.84 18.61
N VAL A 347 4.73 20.79 18.02
CA VAL A 347 5.99 20.16 18.43
C VAL A 347 6.85 19.97 17.19
N THR A 348 8.07 20.52 17.22
CA THR A 348 9.02 20.33 16.12
C THR A 348 9.72 18.99 16.30
N VAL A 349 9.79 18.22 15.22
CA VAL A 349 10.46 16.92 15.16
C VAL A 349 11.58 17.03 14.14
N THR A 350 12.80 16.74 14.58
CA THR A 350 14.01 16.85 13.77
C THR A 350 14.73 15.50 13.74
N GLY A 351 14.99 14.95 12.56
CA GLY A 351 15.55 13.60 12.36
C GLY A 351 15.02 12.96 11.07
N PRO A 352 15.00 11.63 10.94
CA PRO A 352 15.40 10.63 11.92
C PRO A 352 16.90 10.35 11.93
N GLU A 353 17.38 9.73 13.01
CA GLU A 353 18.75 9.25 13.19
C GLU A 353 18.75 7.86 13.83
N GLY A 354 19.90 7.17 13.79
CA GLY A 354 20.12 5.89 14.47
C GLY A 354 20.16 4.67 13.53
N GLN A 355 20.89 3.66 14.00
CA GLN A 355 21.19 2.40 13.28
C GLN A 355 20.53 1.16 13.90
N PHE A 356 19.63 1.37 14.87
CA PHE A 356 18.85 0.32 15.49
C PHE A 356 17.67 -0.04 14.58
N LEU A 357 17.97 -0.75 13.50
CA LEU A 357 17.05 -1.06 12.41
C LEU A 357 16.77 -2.56 12.32
N LEU A 358 15.55 -2.93 11.96
CA LEU A 358 15.18 -4.29 11.58
C LEU A 358 16.03 -4.77 10.40
N ASN A 359 16.43 -6.04 10.41
CA ASN A 359 17.05 -6.68 9.26
C ASN A 359 15.99 -7.45 8.49
N GLU A 360 15.35 -6.77 7.55
CA GLU A 360 14.19 -7.30 6.79
C GLU A 360 14.56 -8.50 5.91
N ASP A 361 15.81 -8.58 5.45
CA ASP A 361 16.31 -9.69 4.63
C ASP A 361 16.55 -10.98 5.45
N SER A 362 16.51 -10.90 6.78
CA SER A 362 16.83 -12.03 7.63
C SER A 362 15.66 -12.99 7.81
N GLN A 363 15.90 -14.26 7.49
CA GLN A 363 14.96 -15.36 7.74
C GLN A 363 15.13 -15.98 9.15
N ARG A 364 15.98 -15.39 10.00
CA ARG A 364 16.23 -15.86 11.37
C ARG A 364 15.08 -15.44 12.29
N GLY A 365 14.85 -16.21 13.36
CA GLY A 365 13.99 -15.76 14.45
C GLY A 365 14.57 -14.51 15.12
N GLN A 366 13.75 -13.75 15.83
CA GLN A 366 14.11 -12.45 16.36
C GLN A 366 13.92 -12.45 17.88
N ILE A 367 14.92 -11.93 18.60
CA ILE A 367 14.88 -11.79 20.06
C ILE A 367 14.97 -10.31 20.37
N TYR A 368 13.97 -9.80 21.08
CA TYR A 368 13.87 -8.44 21.53
C TYR A 368 14.12 -8.36 23.03
N ILE A 369 15.07 -7.55 23.45
CA ILE A 369 15.39 -7.32 24.85
C ILE A 369 15.22 -5.83 25.13
N ALA A 370 14.18 -5.50 25.88
CA ALA A 370 13.85 -4.13 26.25
C ALA A 370 14.07 -3.94 27.76
N TYR A 371 14.90 -2.97 28.15
CA TYR A 371 15.00 -2.52 29.54
C TYR A 371 14.15 -1.27 29.76
N GLY A 372 13.13 -1.34 30.60
CA GLY A 372 12.27 -0.20 30.96
C GLY A 372 11.74 0.56 29.73
N ALA A 373 12.12 1.83 29.58
CA ALA A 373 11.75 2.68 28.44
C ALA A 373 12.33 2.22 27.08
N GLY A 374 13.32 1.32 27.08
CA GLY A 374 13.86 0.64 25.89
C GLY A 374 12.81 -0.11 25.07
N PHE A 375 11.62 -0.33 25.63
CA PHE A 375 10.49 -0.86 24.89
C PHE A 375 10.02 0.05 23.75
N ALA A 376 10.27 1.36 23.78
CA ALA A 376 9.85 2.29 22.72
C ALA A 376 10.37 1.91 21.32
N PRO A 377 11.70 1.85 21.06
CA PRO A 377 12.21 1.49 19.74
C PRO A 377 11.94 0.01 19.41
N VAL A 378 11.93 -0.87 20.42
CA VAL A 378 11.59 -2.30 20.26
C VAL A 378 10.15 -2.47 19.77
N LYS A 379 9.20 -1.73 20.34
CA LYS A 379 7.80 -1.71 19.89
C LYS A 379 7.69 -1.28 18.42
N SER A 380 8.43 -0.24 18.02
CA SER A 380 8.44 0.22 16.62
C SER A 380 8.89 -0.88 15.67
N ILE A 381 9.97 -1.60 16.02
CA ILE A 381 10.47 -2.72 15.21
C ILE A 381 9.48 -3.89 15.19
N ILE A 382 8.90 -4.27 16.34
CA ILE A 382 7.94 -5.38 16.41
C ILE A 382 6.70 -5.09 15.57
N GLU A 383 6.10 -3.90 15.71
CA GLU A 383 4.93 -3.53 14.90
C GLU A 383 5.26 -3.50 13.39
N HIS A 384 6.48 -3.11 13.03
CA HIS A 384 6.96 -3.11 11.65
C HIS A 384 7.17 -4.53 11.12
N ALA A 385 7.79 -5.41 11.90
CA ALA A 385 7.93 -6.83 11.57
C ALA A 385 6.57 -7.52 11.38
N MET A 386 5.57 -7.15 12.19
CA MET A 386 4.19 -7.59 12.02
C MET A 386 3.56 -7.05 10.73
N ALA A 387 3.79 -5.78 10.39
CA ALA A 387 3.26 -5.18 9.16
C ALA A 387 3.86 -5.79 7.88
N LEU A 388 5.12 -6.22 7.94
CA LEU A 388 5.80 -6.98 6.89
C LEU A 388 5.40 -8.47 6.84
N GLU A 389 4.57 -8.94 7.79
CA GLU A 389 4.17 -10.34 7.94
C GLU A 389 5.37 -11.31 7.97
N LEU A 390 6.44 -10.93 8.68
CA LEU A 390 7.64 -11.77 8.73
C LEU A 390 7.32 -13.15 9.33
N PRO A 391 7.71 -14.26 8.67
CA PRO A 391 7.38 -15.62 9.10
C PRO A 391 8.19 -16.08 10.32
N SER A 392 9.14 -15.27 10.77
CA SER A 392 10.08 -15.62 11.83
C SER A 392 9.45 -15.51 13.22
N GLU A 393 9.87 -16.40 14.13
CA GLU A 393 9.49 -16.35 15.54
C GLU A 393 10.05 -15.09 16.21
N MET A 394 9.25 -14.42 17.03
CA MET A 394 9.58 -13.19 17.74
C MET A 394 9.45 -13.38 19.25
N ASP A 395 10.55 -13.24 19.98
CA ASP A 395 10.57 -13.39 21.44
C ASP A 395 10.86 -12.03 22.10
N LEU A 396 9.90 -11.49 22.87
CA LEU A 396 10.07 -10.23 23.60
C LEU A 396 10.35 -10.47 25.08
N TYR A 397 11.55 -10.09 25.51
CA TYR A 397 11.96 -10.02 26.90
C TYR A 397 11.92 -8.57 27.38
N TRP A 398 10.88 -8.22 28.13
CA TRP A 398 10.76 -6.89 28.73
C TRP A 398 11.19 -6.95 30.20
N ILE A 399 12.37 -6.41 30.47
CA ILE A 399 13.05 -6.43 31.76
C ILE A 399 12.86 -5.08 32.44
N VAL A 400 12.33 -5.12 33.66
CA VAL A 400 12.08 -3.94 34.48
C VAL A 400 12.61 -4.13 35.90
N ASP A 401 12.85 -3.02 36.61
CA ASP A 401 13.23 -3.10 38.02
C ASP A 401 11.98 -3.14 38.91
N LYS A 402 10.85 -2.59 38.43
CA LYS A 402 9.55 -2.61 39.11
C LYS A 402 8.42 -2.95 38.14
N GLU A 403 7.37 -3.60 38.64
CA GLU A 403 6.25 -4.05 37.81
C GLU A 403 5.47 -2.90 37.15
N ASP A 404 5.42 -1.72 37.78
CA ASP A 404 4.76 -0.52 37.24
C ASP A 404 5.50 0.12 36.04
N GLU A 405 6.72 -0.33 35.75
CA GLU A 405 7.47 0.03 34.54
C GLU A 405 7.03 -0.78 33.32
N LEU A 406 6.21 -1.83 33.47
CA LEU A 406 5.57 -2.53 32.34
C LEU A 406 4.34 -1.73 31.85
N TYR A 407 4.55 -0.48 31.47
CA TYR A 407 3.49 0.52 31.23
C TYR A 407 2.56 0.20 30.03
N LEU A 408 2.92 -0.78 29.18
CA LEU A 408 2.08 -1.30 28.10
C LEU A 408 1.96 -2.84 28.15
N HIS A 409 2.00 -3.42 29.35
CA HIS A 409 1.92 -4.87 29.57
C HIS A 409 0.75 -5.54 28.82
N ASN A 410 -0.44 -4.93 28.89
CA ASN A 410 -1.65 -5.47 28.24
C ASN A 410 -1.55 -5.51 26.71
N LEU A 411 -0.81 -4.57 26.10
CA LEU A 411 -0.58 -4.57 24.66
C LEU A 411 0.27 -5.79 24.27
N CYS A 412 1.37 -6.03 24.97
CA CYS A 412 2.24 -7.17 24.68
C CYS A 412 1.53 -8.52 24.91
N ARG A 413 0.70 -8.61 25.95
CA ARG A 413 -0.17 -9.79 26.16
C ARG A 413 -1.16 -9.99 25.02
N SER A 414 -1.75 -8.91 24.49
CA SER A 414 -2.66 -9.03 23.35
C SER A 414 -1.98 -9.51 22.07
N TRP A 415 -0.68 -9.22 21.89
CA TRP A 415 0.09 -9.77 20.78
C TRP A 415 0.38 -11.25 20.97
N ASP A 416 0.80 -11.64 22.18
CA ASP A 416 1.03 -13.04 22.59
C ASP A 416 -0.22 -13.92 22.43
N ASP A 417 -1.39 -13.38 22.78
CA ASP A 417 -2.68 -14.08 22.63
C ASP A 417 -3.13 -14.18 21.15
N ALA A 418 -2.72 -13.23 20.28
CA ALA A 418 -3.24 -13.11 18.91
C ALA A 418 -2.33 -13.70 17.84
N LEU A 419 -1.03 -13.83 18.10
CA LEU A 419 -0.02 -14.22 17.11
C LEU A 419 0.68 -15.51 17.53
N GLU A 420 0.61 -16.53 16.69
CA GLU A 420 1.23 -17.84 16.97
C GLU A 420 2.77 -17.78 17.01
N ASN A 421 3.37 -16.79 16.35
CA ASN A 421 4.82 -16.62 16.24
C ASN A 421 5.39 -15.54 17.17
N PHE A 422 4.63 -15.02 18.14
CA PHE A 422 5.09 -14.01 19.10
C PHE A 422 5.02 -14.55 20.52
N ASN A 423 6.13 -14.50 21.26
CA ASN A 423 6.21 -14.91 22.66
C ASN A 423 6.59 -13.73 23.56
N TYR A 424 5.79 -13.45 24.58
CA TYR A 424 6.03 -12.39 25.54
C TYR A 424 6.55 -12.90 26.89
N HIS A 425 7.69 -12.37 27.33
CA HIS A 425 8.39 -12.74 28.55
C HIS A 425 8.63 -11.52 29.45
N PRO A 426 7.62 -11.06 30.22
CA PRO A 426 7.79 -10.01 31.23
C PRO A 426 8.62 -10.53 32.41
N ARG A 427 9.61 -9.75 32.86
CA ARG A 427 10.46 -10.10 34.01
C ARG A 427 10.82 -8.88 34.85
N VAL A 428 10.64 -9.01 36.17
CA VAL A 428 11.11 -8.02 37.16
C VAL A 428 12.43 -8.54 37.74
N ASN A 429 13.47 -7.71 37.77
CA ASN A 429 14.77 -7.98 38.41
C ASN A 429 15.50 -9.24 37.88
N ARG A 430 16.43 -8.99 36.93
CA ARG A 430 17.43 -9.87 36.29
C ARG A 430 17.35 -11.40 36.53
N ASP A 431 16.85 -12.11 35.52
CA ASP A 431 17.14 -13.55 35.24
C ASP A 431 16.84 -13.96 33.77
N ALA A 432 16.16 -13.10 33.00
CA ALA A 432 15.83 -13.30 31.59
C ALA A 432 17.05 -13.58 30.70
N LEU A 433 18.13 -12.81 30.90
CA LEU A 433 19.35 -12.96 30.13
C LEU A 433 20.00 -14.32 30.39
N GLU A 434 19.93 -14.84 31.62
CA GLU A 434 20.54 -16.14 31.96
C GLU A 434 19.81 -17.29 31.28
N THR A 435 18.47 -17.20 31.22
CA THR A 435 17.65 -18.17 30.49
C THR A 435 18.03 -18.19 29.01
N LEU A 436 18.16 -17.02 28.37
CA LEU A 436 18.61 -16.89 26.98
C LEU A 436 20.04 -17.41 26.75
N LEU A 437 20.96 -17.05 27.65
CA LEU A 437 22.37 -17.44 27.58
C LEU A 437 22.61 -18.94 27.87
N SER A 438 21.64 -19.62 28.50
CA SER A 438 21.73 -21.06 28.80
C SER A 438 21.56 -21.97 27.57
N THR A 439 21.11 -21.42 26.43
CA THR A 439 20.96 -22.14 25.15
C THR A 439 21.70 -21.44 23.99
N PRO A 440 23.04 -21.61 23.90
CA PRO A 440 23.87 -20.92 22.89
C PRO A 440 23.53 -21.27 21.44
N GLU A 441 23.02 -22.49 21.19
CA GLU A 441 22.63 -22.91 19.85
C GLU A 441 21.43 -22.14 19.30
N THR A 442 20.54 -21.69 20.19
CA THR A 442 19.38 -20.86 19.86
C THR A 442 19.83 -19.46 19.42
N LEU A 443 20.81 -18.88 20.11
CA LEU A 443 21.30 -17.52 19.81
C LEU A 443 21.89 -17.39 18.40
N ARG A 444 22.62 -18.41 17.89
CA ARG A 444 23.25 -18.34 16.55
C ARG A 444 22.27 -18.30 15.38
N LYS A 445 21.03 -18.72 15.62
CA LYS A 445 19.96 -18.78 14.62
C LYS A 445 18.99 -17.59 14.75
N ARG A 446 19.34 -16.59 15.57
CA ARG A 446 18.45 -15.48 15.91
C ARG A 446 19.15 -14.14 15.73
N ASP A 447 18.41 -13.14 15.27
CA ASP A 447 18.86 -11.75 15.37
C ASP A 447 18.37 -11.15 16.69
N VAL A 448 19.24 -10.38 17.36
CA VAL A 448 19.00 -9.84 18.70
C VAL A 448 18.95 -8.33 18.66
N TYR A 449 17.85 -7.77 19.15
CA TYR A 449 17.57 -6.36 19.24
C TYR A 449 17.50 -5.95 20.71
N LEU A 450 18.45 -5.14 21.16
CA LEU A 450 18.64 -4.77 22.55
C LEU A 450 18.48 -3.26 22.75
N ALA A 451 17.57 -2.82 23.63
CA ALA A 451 17.37 -1.40 23.87
C ALA A 451 17.21 -1.06 25.36
N GLY A 452 17.79 0.06 25.81
CA GLY A 452 17.71 0.46 27.21
C GLY A 452 18.80 1.44 27.67
N PRO A 453 18.99 1.58 29.00
CA PRO A 453 20.09 2.35 29.59
C PRO A 453 21.47 1.81 29.20
N GLU A 454 22.46 2.70 29.09
CA GLU A 454 23.81 2.39 28.61
C GLU A 454 24.47 1.23 29.38
N ASP A 455 24.45 1.26 30.71
CA ASP A 455 25.07 0.26 31.59
C ASP A 455 24.49 -1.15 31.36
N ARG A 456 23.17 -1.24 31.21
CA ARG A 456 22.45 -2.50 30.98
C ARG A 456 22.67 -3.04 29.57
N VAL A 457 22.65 -2.15 28.57
CA VAL A 457 22.84 -2.51 27.16
C VAL A 457 24.26 -3.02 26.94
N LEU A 458 25.28 -2.28 27.38
CA LEU A 458 26.68 -2.70 27.22
C LEU A 458 26.94 -4.04 27.92
N SER A 459 26.50 -4.18 29.18
CA SER A 459 26.66 -5.42 29.94
C SER A 459 25.97 -6.62 29.28
N ALA A 460 24.77 -6.44 28.72
CA ALA A 460 24.05 -7.51 28.04
C ALA A 460 24.68 -7.88 26.69
N SER A 461 25.11 -6.88 25.90
CA SER A 461 25.82 -7.07 24.64
C SER A 461 27.09 -7.90 24.84
N GLU A 462 27.93 -7.56 25.81
CA GLU A 462 29.15 -8.32 26.12
C GLU A 462 28.86 -9.78 26.45
N ARG A 463 27.84 -10.03 27.27
CA ARG A 463 27.43 -11.40 27.63
C ARG A 463 26.89 -12.20 26.44
N LEU A 464 26.10 -11.58 25.57
CA LEU A 464 25.55 -12.23 24.37
C LEU A 464 26.66 -12.61 23.37
N LEU A 465 27.60 -11.70 23.15
CA LEU A 465 28.77 -11.96 22.29
C LEU A 465 29.67 -13.05 22.90
N ALA A 466 29.90 -13.02 24.21
CA ALA A 466 30.67 -14.05 24.92
C ALA A 466 29.99 -15.44 24.87
N ALA A 467 28.65 -15.48 24.82
CA ALA A 467 27.88 -16.71 24.63
C ALA A 467 27.86 -17.20 23.17
N GLY A 468 28.50 -16.49 22.24
CA GLY A 468 28.69 -16.94 20.86
C GLY A 468 27.67 -16.40 19.86
N LEU A 469 26.96 -15.30 20.18
CA LEU A 469 26.19 -14.54 19.20
C LEU A 469 27.14 -13.84 18.21
N PRO A 470 26.99 -14.03 16.89
CA PRO A 470 27.76 -13.29 15.90
C PRO A 470 27.52 -11.77 15.99
N PRO A 471 28.56 -10.92 15.90
CA PRO A 471 28.42 -9.47 16.02
C PRO A 471 27.42 -8.85 15.04
N GLY A 472 27.31 -9.39 13.82
CA GLY A 472 26.36 -8.91 12.81
C GLY A 472 24.88 -9.20 13.12
N GLN A 473 24.60 -10.09 14.08
CA GLN A 473 23.25 -10.44 14.54
C GLN A 473 22.80 -9.61 15.74
N LEU A 474 23.68 -8.77 16.32
CA LEU A 474 23.35 -7.93 17.46
C LEU A 474 23.14 -6.48 17.01
N LYS A 475 21.96 -5.93 17.31
CA LYS A 475 21.64 -4.52 17.15
C LYS A 475 21.31 -3.96 18.52
N SER A 476 21.88 -2.80 18.86
CA SER A 476 21.67 -2.17 20.17
C SER A 476 21.29 -0.70 20.06
N CYS A 477 20.38 -0.24 20.93
CA CYS A 477 19.98 1.16 21.09
C CYS A 477 20.19 1.59 22.55
N ILE A 478 21.00 2.62 22.76
CA ILE A 478 21.19 3.23 24.08
C ILE A 478 20.26 4.43 24.18
N LEU A 479 19.48 4.49 25.25
CA LEU A 479 18.59 5.62 25.51
C LEU A 479 19.31 6.73 26.27
N SER A 480 19.25 7.94 25.70
CA SER A 480 19.68 9.16 26.36
C SER A 480 18.71 9.54 27.50
N PRO A 481 19.20 10.06 28.64
CA PRO A 481 18.35 10.60 29.68
C PRO A 481 17.59 11.84 29.18
N VAL A 482 16.32 11.97 29.62
CA VAL A 482 15.30 12.88 29.07
C VAL A 482 15.00 14.08 29.97
#